data_AF-A0A371XDV6-F1
#
_entry.id   AF-A0A371XDV6-F1
#
_cell.length_a   1.000
_cell.length_b   1.000
_cell.length_c   1.000
_cell.angle_alpha   90.00
_cell.angle_beta   90.00
_cell.angle_gamma   90.00
#
_symmetry.space_group_name_H-M   'P 1'
#
loop_
_entity.id
_entity.type
_entity.pdbx_description
1 polymer ?
#
loop_
_entity_poly.entity_id
_entity_poly.type
_entity_poly.pdbx_seq_one_letter_code
_entity_poly.pdbx_strand_id
1 'polypeptide(L)' 'MQLTPAQKRELKIIAQIGISVWPGFPPDAIDRDLDPDFADYVENGIVRWTGKGYRVTAKGLRALDS' A
#
# COMPACT_ATOMS: atom_id res chain seq x y z
N MET A 1 10.24 -7.45 -0.31
CA MET A 1 9.04 -8.14 0.20
C MET A 1 8.36 -8.91 -0.94
N GLN A 2 7.79 -10.09 -0.69
CA GLN A 2 6.91 -10.80 -1.63
C GLN A 2 5.47 -10.71 -1.11
N LEU A 3 4.54 -10.20 -1.93
CA LEU A 3 3.13 -10.06 -1.56
C LEU A 3 2.42 -11.42 -1.62
N THR A 4 1.56 -11.70 -0.64
CA THR A 4 0.69 -12.88 -0.67
C THR A 4 -0.40 -12.73 -1.74
N PRO A 5 -1.02 -13.82 -2.21
CA PRO A 5 -2.13 -13.74 -3.17
C PRO A 5 -3.31 -12.88 -2.68
N ALA A 6 -3.59 -12.89 -1.37
CA ALA A 6 -4.65 -12.06 -0.77
C ALA A 6 -4.30 -10.57 -0.84
N GLN A 7 -3.09 -10.20 -0.42
CA GLN A 7 -2.58 -8.83 -0.48
C GLN A 7 -2.56 -8.29 -1.92
N LYS A 8 -2.14 -9.13 -2.88
CA LYS A 8 -2.16 -8.76 -4.31
C LYS A 8 -3.58 -8.44 -4.78
N ARG A 9 -4.55 -9.29 -4.41
CA ARG A 9 -5.95 -9.10 -4.80
C ARG A 9 -6.52 -7.80 -4.24
N GLU A 10 -6.28 -7.53 -2.97
CA GLU A 10 -6.75 -6.31 -2.31
C GLU A 10 -6.13 -5.04 -2.93
N LEU A 11 -4.80 -4.99 -3.03
CA LEU A 11 -4.09 -3.86 -3.65
C LEU A 11 -4.51 -3.64 -5.10
N LYS A 12 -4.80 -4.71 -5.85
CA LYS A 12 -5.29 -4.62 -7.23
C LYS A 12 -6.66 -3.96 -7.31
N ILE A 13 -7.58 -4.34 -6.42
CA ILE A 13 -8.91 -3.72 -6.32
C ILE A 13 -8.77 -2.24 -5.96
N ILE A 14 -7.96 -1.92 -4.94
CA ILE A 14 -7.76 -0.53 -4.49
C ILE A 14 -7.16 0.33 -5.60
N ALA A 15 -6.16 -0.19 -6.31
CA ALA A 15 -5.54 0.50 -7.44
C ALA A 15 -6.52 0.74 -8.59
N GLN A 16 -7.39 -0.22 -8.90
CA GLN A 16 -8.41 -0.11 -9.96
C GLN A 16 -9.49 0.92 -9.63
N ILE A 17 -9.98 0.94 -8.38
CA ILE A 17 -11.01 1.90 -7.93
C ILE A 17 -10.38 3.29 -7.74
N GLY A 18 -9.07 3.37 -7.55
CA GLY A 18 -8.39 4.63 -7.35
C GLY A 18 -8.77 5.25 -6.00
N ILE A 19 -8.79 4.43 -4.94
CA ILE A 19 -8.93 4.88 -3.55
C ILE A 19 -7.59 4.81 -2.81
N SER A 20 -7.56 5.34 -1.60
CA SER A 20 -6.41 5.21 -0.70
C SER A 20 -6.43 3.84 -0.04
N VAL A 21 -5.26 3.19 0.10
CA VAL A 21 -5.14 1.94 0.87
C VAL A 21 -5.38 2.22 2.36
N TRP A 22 -4.84 3.32 2.87
CA TRP A 22 -5.10 3.81 4.23
C TRP A 22 -5.54 5.28 4.18
N PRO A 23 -6.85 5.58 4.08
CA PRO A 23 -7.35 6.94 4.08
C PRO A 23 -7.18 7.57 5.48
N GLY A 24 -6.63 8.78 5.54
CA GLY A 24 -6.49 9.53 6.80
C GLY A 24 -5.34 9.08 7.71
N PHE A 25 -4.55 8.07 7.33
CA PHE A 25 -3.32 7.72 8.04
C PHE A 25 -2.19 8.67 7.65
N PRO A 26 -1.71 9.53 8.55
CA PRO A 26 -0.64 10.45 8.21
C PRO A 26 0.73 9.73 8.21
N PRO A 27 1.72 10.22 7.45
CA PRO A 27 2.99 9.52 7.24
C PRO A 27 3.92 9.43 8.44
N ASP A 28 3.66 10.24 9.46
CA ASP A 28 4.29 10.21 10.78
C ASP A 28 3.68 9.15 11.71
N ALA A 29 2.51 8.60 11.36
CA ALA A 29 1.84 7.51 12.08
C ALA A 29 2.09 6.13 11.46
N ILE A 30 3.24 5.92 10.80
CA ILE A 30 3.70 4.57 10.44
C ILE A 30 4.11 3.86 11.73
N ASP A 31 3.10 3.41 12.46
CA ASP A 31 3.25 2.57 13.63
C ASP A 31 3.12 1.11 13.18
N ARG A 32 4.20 0.35 13.37
CA ARG A 32 4.25 -1.08 13.04
C ARG A 32 3.29 -1.90 13.88
N ASP A 33 2.83 -1.36 15.01
CA ASP A 33 1.89 -2.05 15.90
C ASP A 33 0.43 -1.93 15.43
N LEU A 34 0.11 -0.95 14.57
CA LEU A 34 -1.24 -0.76 14.03
C LEU A 34 -1.50 -1.65 12.79
N ASP A 35 -0.52 -1.73 11.89
CA ASP A 35 -0.61 -2.55 10.69
C ASP A 35 0.80 -2.90 10.16
N PRO A 36 1.26 -4.15 10.32
CA PRO A 36 2.58 -4.56 9.86
C PRO A 36 2.72 -4.52 8.33
N ASP A 37 1.63 -4.75 7.58
CA ASP A 37 1.65 -4.68 6.12
C ASP A 37 1.80 -3.23 5.63
N PHE A 38 1.24 -2.27 6.37
CA PHE A 38 1.37 -0.86 6.05
C PHE A 38 2.83 -0.39 6.04
N ALA A 39 3.55 -0.64 7.13
CA ALA A 39 4.95 -0.25 7.24
C ALA A 39 5.79 -0.91 6.15
N ASP A 40 5.59 -2.21 5.92
CA ASP A 40 6.29 -2.96 4.88
C ASP A 40 6.00 -2.39 3.48
N TYR A 41 4.76 -2.02 3.17
CA TYR A 41 4.41 -1.46 1.85
C TYR A 41 5.02 -0.08 1.63
N VAL A 42 5.11 0.74 2.67
CA VAL A 42 5.73 2.07 2.57
C VAL A 42 7.24 1.94 2.40
N GLU A 43 7.91 1.16 3.26
CA GLU A 43 9.36 0.95 3.20
C GLU A 43 9.81 0.30 1.90
N ASN A 44 9.03 -0.67 1.40
CA ASN A 44 9.31 -1.31 0.11
C ASN A 44 8.85 -0.46 -1.09
N GLY A 45 8.23 0.70 -0.87
CA GLY A 45 7.74 1.60 -1.93
C GLY A 45 6.62 1.01 -2.78
N ILE A 46 5.85 0.07 -2.24
CA ILE A 46 4.64 -0.50 -2.85
C ILE A 46 3.54 0.56 -2.88
N VAL A 47 3.43 1.35 -1.81
CA VAL A 47 2.53 2.50 -1.71
C VAL A 47 3.31 3.78 -1.38
N ARG A 48 2.72 4.95 -1.65
CA ARG A 48 3.28 6.25 -1.26
C ARG A 48 2.21 7.21 -0.76
N TRP A 49 2.58 8.09 0.17
CA TRP A 49 1.73 9.19 0.61
C TRP A 49 1.49 10.19 -0.53
N THR A 50 0.25 10.67 -0.65
CA THR A 50 -0.18 11.61 -1.69
C THR A 50 -0.84 12.88 -1.14
N GLY A 51 -0.72 13.13 0.18
CA GLY A 51 -1.39 14.24 0.87
C GLY A 51 -2.82 13.93 1.34
N LYS A 52 -3.47 12.91 0.78
CA LYS A 52 -4.84 12.49 1.14
C LYS A 52 -4.94 11.01 1.54
N GLY A 53 -3.80 10.32 1.60
CA GLY A 53 -3.76 8.87 1.70
C GLY A 53 -2.59 8.24 0.94
N TYR A 54 -2.53 6.93 1.02
CA TYR A 54 -1.54 6.08 0.36
C TYR A 54 -2.06 5.51 -0.95
N ARG A 55 -1.30 5.72 -2.03
CA ARG A 55 -1.61 5.17 -3.36
C ARG A 55 -0.57 4.15 -3.76
N VAL A 56 -1.04 3.10 -4.44
CA VAL A 56 -0.17 2.09 -5.04
C VAL A 56 0.74 2.77 -6.08
N THR A 57 2.05 2.51 -5.99
CA THR A 57 3.04 3.07 -6.91
C THR A 57 3.16 2.20 -8.16
N ALA A 58 3.88 2.67 -9.18
CA ALA A 58 4.23 1.83 -10.33
C ALA A 58 5.04 0.58 -9.94
N LYS A 59 5.84 0.65 -8.87
CA LYS A 59 6.54 -0.51 -8.30
C LYS A 59 5.55 -1.48 -7.67
N GLY A 60 4.60 -0.96 -6.90
CA GLY A 60 3.51 -1.74 -6.31
C GLY A 60 2.72 -2.49 -7.37
N LEU A 61 2.28 -1.80 -8.43
CA LEU A 61 1.54 -2.41 -9.54
C LEU A 61 2.30 -3.58 -10.18
N ARG A 62 3.60 -3.42 -10.45
CA ARG A 62 4.43 -4.51 -10.99
C ARG A 62 4.51 -5.72 -10.06
N ALA A 63 4.54 -5.51 -8.74
CA ALA A 63 4.56 -6.58 -7.75
C ALA A 63 3.21 -7.33 -7.65
N LEU A 64 2.12 -6.77 -8.18
CA LEU A 64 0.82 -7.43 -8.24
C LEU A 64 0.72 -8.44 -9.39
N ASP A 65 1.50 -8.26 -10.46
CA ASP A 65 1.46 -9.08 -11.66
C ASP A 65 2.59 -10.14 -11.73
N SER A 66 3.58 -10.08 -10.81
CA SER A 66 4.62 -11.10 -10.60
C SER A 66 4.12 -12.26 -9.76
#